data_AF-A0A0B7JYX9-F1
#
_entry.id   AF-A0A0B7JYX9-F1
#
_cell.length_a   1.000
_cell.length_b   1.000
_cell.length_c   1.000
_cell.angle_alpha   90.00
_cell.angle_beta   90.00
_cell.angle_gamma   90.00
#
_symmetry.space_group_name_H-M   'P 1'
#
loop_
_entity.id
_entity.type
_entity.pdbx_description
1 polymer ?
#
loop_
_entity_poly.entity_id
_entity_poly.type
_entity_poly.pdbx_seq_one_letter_code
_entity_poly.pdbx_strand_id
1 'polypeptide(L)'
;MAETSTPKPAMASAYNNPARERRPHEIYVLPVPIKTFPLPSFYPSNPLSFIQLAYAWIGQILSPPAAEPSIIHQGTWSVATTSVHIRDAQSMRALWEQGFYGKGNLSRSEPNWLKREEVRRGLQEGHVSEIHTVERREERIRAKWERARLEQENIRQTREREAKQAEKRRAAGGADTALKAHIPAELLAPVGPAEILALPNSAASLPGNLVNGFVKDGLSHGESSDDYSKTNGTLDSSLETSDDTSSTEGPVSTPVIPGLDRLKRRKSVRFSPTVASTTFDHADPPSPGHSTNPKQNESLSLVPQAGAGVLINKEHLQLMPEEALWLNFAIGALVVLNDSGDPLSTRELLNLFRQHSVFPPLTGPDDPAPLPDDDFLLHYVVYHHFRSLGWVPRAGIKFGVDWLLYNRGPVFDHAEFGLLVIPSYSDPWWQSSGKRKPQKTWQWFHSILRVLSHVMKSMVLVYVDVPPPHKFDQALESGLADALRLYKVREMMVKRWSSNRNR
;
A
#
# COMPACT_ATOMS: atom_id res chain seq x y z
N MET A 1 -36.10 -69.98 33.08
CA MET A 1 -35.43 -69.93 31.77
C MET A 1 -35.89 -68.66 31.06
N ALA A 2 -34.95 -68.01 30.34
CA ALA A 2 -35.04 -66.74 29.59
C ALA A 2 -34.99 -65.47 30.45
N GLU A 3 -33.80 -65.03 30.89
CA GLU A 3 -32.82 -64.19 30.17
C GLU A 3 -33.24 -62.73 30.00
N THR A 4 -32.79 -61.92 30.97
CA THR A 4 -32.73 -60.47 30.95
C THR A 4 -31.70 -60.01 29.91
N SER A 5 -32.16 -59.36 28.84
CA SER A 5 -31.30 -58.69 27.86
C SER A 5 -30.96 -57.28 28.34
N THR A 6 -29.69 -57.06 28.63
CA THR A 6 -29.11 -55.74 28.91
C THR A 6 -28.87 -54.99 27.59
N PRO A 7 -29.24 -53.69 27.47
CA PRO A 7 -28.88 -52.91 26.30
C PRO A 7 -27.39 -52.56 26.34
N LYS A 8 -26.69 -52.85 25.24
CA LYS A 8 -25.28 -52.46 25.00
C LYS A 8 -25.08 -50.96 25.23
N PRO A 9 -23.99 -50.51 25.89
CA PRO A 9 -23.67 -49.10 25.94
C PRO A 9 -23.31 -48.62 24.54
N ALA A 10 -24.03 -47.61 24.07
CA ALA A 10 -23.68 -46.87 22.86
C ALA A 10 -22.25 -46.33 23.02
N MET A 11 -21.35 -46.73 22.12
CA MET A 11 -20.05 -46.09 21.98
C MET A 11 -20.29 -44.60 21.73
N ALA A 12 -19.93 -43.78 22.72
CA ALA A 12 -19.87 -42.34 22.55
C ALA A 12 -18.90 -42.05 21.40
N SER A 13 -19.43 -41.63 20.25
CA SER A 13 -18.64 -41.05 19.19
C SER A 13 -17.88 -39.86 19.79
N ALA A 14 -16.56 -39.97 19.88
CA ALA A 14 -15.71 -38.85 20.23
C ALA A 14 -16.00 -37.74 19.23
N TYR A 15 -16.74 -36.72 19.67
CA TYR A 15 -16.85 -35.47 18.94
C TYR A 15 -15.43 -34.89 18.88
N ASN A 16 -14.73 -35.12 17.78
CA ASN A 16 -13.59 -34.32 17.40
C ASN A 16 -14.12 -32.89 17.23
N ASN A 17 -14.03 -32.11 18.31
CA ASN A 17 -14.22 -30.67 18.23
C ASN A 17 -13.26 -30.18 17.14
N PRO A 18 -13.74 -29.46 16.10
CA PRO A 18 -12.84 -28.87 15.13
C PRO A 18 -11.88 -27.97 15.90
N ALA A 19 -10.58 -28.23 15.73
CA ALA A 19 -9.53 -27.50 16.41
C ALA A 19 -9.80 -26.00 16.24
N ARG A 20 -10.09 -25.32 17.35
CA ARG A 20 -10.43 -23.89 17.37
C ARG A 20 -9.37 -23.13 16.58
N GLU A 21 -9.78 -22.42 15.54
CA GLU A 21 -8.88 -21.57 14.76
C GLU A 21 -8.17 -20.60 15.71
N ARG A 22 -6.84 -20.66 15.72
CA ARG A 22 -6.01 -19.79 16.56
C ARG A 22 -6.19 -18.36 16.08
N ARG A 23 -6.37 -17.45 17.02
CA ARG A 23 -6.52 -16.03 16.68
C ARG A 23 -5.17 -15.49 16.19
N PRO A 24 -5.14 -14.50 15.27
CA PRO A 24 -3.86 -13.98 14.74
C PRO A 24 -2.88 -13.52 15.83
N HIS A 25 -3.36 -12.90 16.91
CA HIS A 25 -2.50 -12.49 18.02
C HIS A 25 -1.88 -13.65 18.80
N GLU A 26 -2.44 -14.86 18.74
CA GLU A 26 -1.87 -16.07 19.36
C GLU A 26 -0.78 -16.69 18.47
N ILE A 27 -0.84 -16.45 17.16
CA ILE A 27 0.13 -16.97 16.18
C ILE A 27 1.37 -16.07 16.15
N TYR A 28 1.17 -14.76 16.12
CA TYR A 28 2.24 -13.75 15.98
C TYR A 28 2.63 -13.13 17.34
N VAL A 29 2.80 -13.96 18.38
CA VAL A 29 3.16 -13.48 19.72
C VAL A 29 4.62 -13.00 19.78
N LEU A 30 5.51 -13.69 19.06
CA LEU A 30 6.94 -13.43 19.11
C LEU A 30 7.36 -12.51 17.95
N PRO A 31 8.03 -11.37 18.22
CA PRO A 31 8.48 -10.45 17.17
C PRO A 31 9.78 -10.91 16.47
N VAL A 32 10.51 -11.83 17.10
CA VAL A 32 11.78 -12.41 16.63
C VAL A 32 11.79 -13.90 16.99
N PRO A 33 12.56 -14.76 16.30
CA PRO A 33 12.63 -16.20 16.56
C PRO A 33 13.50 -16.53 17.79
N ILE A 34 13.23 -15.84 18.90
CA ILE A 34 13.87 -15.96 20.21
C ILE A 34 12.73 -15.94 21.24
N LYS A 35 12.77 -16.81 22.24
CA LYS A 35 11.77 -16.85 23.31
C LYS A 35 12.36 -16.18 24.56
N THR A 36 11.97 -14.94 24.78
CA THR A 36 12.30 -14.29 26.05
C THR A 36 11.45 -14.90 27.17
N PHE A 37 12.08 -15.35 28.25
CA PHE A 37 11.39 -15.74 29.48
C PHE A 37 11.27 -14.50 30.37
N PRO A 38 10.10 -13.84 30.46
CA PRO A 38 9.97 -12.66 31.29
C PRO A 38 10.19 -13.05 32.75
N LEU A 39 11.06 -12.31 33.43
CA LEU A 39 11.16 -12.42 34.88
C LEU A 39 9.85 -11.97 35.51
N PRO A 40 9.44 -12.56 36.64
CA PRO A 40 8.26 -12.12 37.38
C PRO A 40 8.40 -10.63 37.75
N SER A 41 7.29 -9.90 37.72
CA SER A 41 7.27 -8.47 38.04
C SER A 41 7.78 -8.24 39.47
N PHE A 42 8.79 -7.38 39.60
CA PHE A 42 9.39 -7.03 40.88
C PHE A 42 8.73 -5.78 41.48
N TYR A 43 8.16 -5.91 42.68
CA TYR A 43 7.60 -4.80 43.46
C TYR A 43 8.40 -4.63 44.75
N PRO A 44 9.20 -3.55 44.90
CA PRO A 44 10.04 -3.32 46.07
C PRO A 44 9.29 -3.25 47.40
N SER A 45 8.00 -2.95 47.38
CA SER A 45 7.14 -2.85 48.56
C SER A 45 6.64 -4.21 49.09
N ASN A 46 6.72 -5.28 48.30
CA ASN A 46 6.19 -6.60 48.67
C ASN A 46 7.32 -7.62 48.82
N PRO A 47 7.61 -8.12 50.03
CA PRO A 47 8.67 -9.12 50.23
C PRO A 47 8.39 -10.44 49.50
N LEU A 48 7.13 -10.79 49.20
CA LEU A 48 6.79 -11.99 48.43
C LEU A 48 7.26 -11.88 46.97
N SER A 49 7.31 -10.66 46.42
CA SER A 49 7.82 -10.42 45.06
C SER A 49 9.32 -10.72 44.98
N PHE A 50 10.08 -10.45 46.06
CA PHE A 50 11.48 -10.82 46.16
C PHE A 50 11.68 -12.34 46.17
N ILE A 51 10.83 -13.07 46.91
CA ILE A 51 10.89 -14.54 46.96
C ILE A 51 10.60 -15.14 45.59
N GLN A 52 9.61 -14.60 44.86
CA GLN A 52 9.28 -15.07 43.52
C GLN A 52 10.41 -14.81 42.51
N LEU A 53 11.05 -13.64 42.60
CA LEU A 53 12.20 -13.29 41.77
C LEU A 53 13.42 -14.17 42.10
N ALA A 54 13.71 -14.36 43.39
CA ALA A 54 14.80 -15.21 43.86
C ALA A 54 14.57 -16.67 43.44
N TYR A 55 13.35 -17.18 43.53
CA TYR A 55 12.99 -18.50 43.05
C TYR A 55 13.20 -18.65 41.54
N ALA A 56 12.74 -17.69 40.74
CA ALA A 56 12.94 -17.70 39.29
C ALA A 56 14.44 -17.64 38.93
N TRP A 57 15.22 -16.81 39.64
CA TRP A 57 16.67 -16.67 39.43
C TRP A 57 17.44 -17.94 39.83
N ILE A 58 17.14 -18.51 41.00
CA ILE A 58 17.71 -19.79 41.45
C ILE A 58 17.35 -20.91 40.48
N GLY A 59 16.10 -20.94 39.99
CA GLY A 59 15.66 -21.88 38.96
C GLY A 59 16.48 -21.76 37.68
N GLN A 60 16.75 -20.54 37.20
CA GLN A 60 17.59 -20.31 36.02
C GLN A 60 19.06 -20.70 36.23
N ILE A 61 19.58 -20.62 37.45
CA ILE A 61 20.96 -21.04 37.76
C ILE A 61 21.06 -22.56 37.83
N LEU A 62 20.11 -23.22 38.50
CA LEU A 62 20.11 -24.67 38.69
C LEU A 62 19.68 -25.44 37.44
N SER A 63 18.87 -24.81 36.59
CA SER A 63 18.37 -25.39 35.34
C SER A 63 18.34 -24.29 34.28
N PRO A 64 19.51 -23.93 33.71
CA PRO A 64 19.57 -22.91 32.69
C PRO A 64 18.72 -23.33 31.48
N PRO A 65 17.88 -22.42 30.93
CA PRO A 65 17.18 -22.71 29.69
C PRO A 65 18.19 -22.98 28.57
N ALA A 66 17.79 -23.78 27.58
CA ALA A 66 18.63 -24.08 26.43
C ALA A 66 19.08 -22.78 25.73
N ALA A 67 20.31 -22.75 25.22
CA ALA A 67 20.83 -21.60 24.50
C ALA A 67 19.91 -21.28 23.31
N GLU A 68 19.44 -20.04 23.24
CA GLU A 68 18.58 -19.57 22.17
C GLU A 68 19.42 -18.88 21.09
N PRO A 69 19.04 -19.00 19.80
CA PRO A 69 17.82 -19.63 19.28
C PRO A 69 17.86 -21.16 19.27
N SER A 70 16.78 -21.81 19.71
CA SER A 70 16.70 -23.28 19.81
C SER A 70 16.57 -23.98 18.45
N ILE A 71 16.12 -23.25 17.43
CA ILE A 71 15.96 -23.76 16.06
C ILE A 71 16.78 -22.86 15.14
N ILE A 72 17.79 -23.45 14.52
CA ILE A 72 18.59 -22.79 13.51
C ILE A 72 18.02 -23.18 12.15
N HIS A 73 17.51 -22.21 11.43
CA HIS A 73 16.95 -22.41 10.09
C HIS A 73 18.06 -22.45 9.05
N GLN A 74 17.85 -23.23 8.00
CA GLN A 74 18.79 -23.34 6.88
C GLN A 74 18.22 -22.65 5.65
N GLY A 75 19.01 -21.76 5.04
CA GLY A 75 18.71 -21.08 3.79
C GLY A 75 19.76 -21.35 2.74
N THR A 76 19.40 -21.28 1.47
CA THR A 76 20.33 -21.40 0.33
C THR A 76 20.43 -20.07 -0.37
N TRP A 77 21.64 -19.59 -0.68
CA TRP A 77 21.81 -18.38 -1.48
C TRP A 77 21.42 -18.65 -2.93
N SER A 78 20.68 -17.74 -3.56
CA SER A 78 20.39 -17.82 -4.99
C SER A 78 20.89 -16.57 -5.71
N VAL A 79 21.90 -16.77 -6.55
CA VAL A 79 22.51 -15.70 -7.37
C VAL A 79 21.48 -15.08 -8.32
N ALA A 80 20.58 -15.89 -8.90
CA ALA A 80 19.62 -15.45 -9.91
C ALA A 80 18.60 -14.43 -9.38
N THR A 81 18.22 -14.53 -8.11
CA THR A 81 17.24 -13.63 -7.48
C THR A 81 17.86 -12.72 -6.44
N THR A 82 19.18 -12.77 -6.26
CA THR A 82 19.95 -12.02 -5.24
C THR A 82 19.29 -12.09 -3.86
N SER A 83 18.83 -13.29 -3.47
CA SER A 83 18.05 -13.50 -2.26
C SER A 83 18.33 -14.87 -1.64
N VAL A 84 18.11 -15.02 -0.34
CA VAL A 84 18.25 -16.31 0.35
C VAL A 84 16.91 -17.06 0.32
N HIS A 85 16.92 -18.31 -0.12
CA HIS A 85 15.75 -19.17 -0.25
C HIS A 85 15.67 -20.19 0.88
N ILE A 86 14.51 -20.22 1.55
CA ILE A 86 14.17 -21.22 2.56
C ILE A 86 13.09 -22.12 1.99
N ARG A 87 13.41 -23.40 1.83
CA ARG A 87 12.52 -24.40 1.22
C ARG A 87 11.78 -25.25 2.25
N ASP A 88 12.31 -25.36 3.46
CA ASP A 88 11.66 -26.13 4.52
C ASP A 88 10.38 -25.45 5.02
N ALA A 89 9.26 -26.18 5.01
CA ALA A 89 7.95 -25.66 5.33
C ALA A 89 7.82 -25.20 6.80
N GLN A 90 8.49 -25.91 7.73
CA GLN A 90 8.47 -25.53 9.14
C GLN A 90 9.26 -24.24 9.37
N SER A 91 10.45 -24.15 8.77
CA SER A 91 11.29 -22.96 8.82
C SER A 91 10.64 -21.74 8.17
N MET A 92 9.97 -21.92 7.02
CA MET A 92 9.22 -20.85 6.36
C MET A 92 8.14 -20.27 7.27
N ARG A 93 7.35 -21.15 7.91
CA ARG A 93 6.28 -20.74 8.80
C ARG A 93 6.82 -20.11 10.08
N ALA A 94 7.83 -20.70 10.71
CA ALA A 94 8.43 -20.18 11.93
C ALA A 94 8.98 -18.76 11.73
N LEU A 95 9.77 -18.53 10.69
CA LEU A 95 10.34 -17.20 10.39
C LEU A 95 9.25 -16.18 10.01
N TRP A 96 8.21 -16.60 9.29
CA TRP A 96 7.11 -15.69 8.97
C TRP A 96 6.29 -15.32 10.21
N GLU A 97 5.96 -16.30 11.06
CA GLU A 97 5.16 -16.10 12.28
C GLU A 97 5.93 -15.35 13.37
N GLN A 98 7.26 -15.52 13.44
CA GLN A 98 8.10 -14.94 14.48
C GLN A 98 8.83 -13.67 14.02
N GLY A 99 8.18 -12.85 13.18
CA GLY A 99 8.72 -11.55 12.78
C GLY A 99 8.53 -11.14 11.32
N PHE A 100 7.71 -11.86 10.54
CA PHE A 100 7.36 -11.52 9.15
C PHE A 100 8.55 -11.43 8.20
N TYR A 101 9.56 -12.29 8.39
CA TYR A 101 10.76 -12.31 7.54
C TYR A 101 10.45 -12.87 6.15
N GLY A 102 11.08 -12.29 5.11
CA GLY A 102 11.03 -12.80 3.75
C GLY A 102 9.71 -12.60 3.04
N LYS A 103 9.52 -13.22 1.88
CA LYS A 103 8.26 -13.21 1.15
C LYS A 103 8.11 -14.53 0.39
N GLY A 104 6.93 -15.13 0.44
CA GLY A 104 6.62 -16.30 -0.39
C GLY A 104 6.71 -15.95 -1.87
N ASN A 105 7.34 -16.79 -2.67
CA ASN A 105 7.41 -16.62 -4.13
C ASN A 105 6.03 -16.81 -4.80
N LEU A 106 5.19 -17.69 -4.25
CA LEU A 106 3.88 -18.04 -4.81
C LEU A 106 2.69 -17.52 -3.99
N SER A 107 2.92 -17.05 -2.76
CA SER A 107 1.89 -16.44 -1.91
C SER A 107 2.04 -14.91 -1.81
N ARG A 108 0.94 -14.21 -1.51
CA ARG A 108 0.93 -12.74 -1.45
C ARG A 108 1.22 -12.19 -0.06
N SER A 109 0.59 -12.76 0.96
CA SER A 109 0.74 -12.36 2.36
C SER A 109 1.49 -13.42 3.14
N GLU A 110 0.87 -14.57 3.39
CA GLU A 110 1.42 -15.65 4.21
C GLU A 110 1.84 -16.82 3.32
N PRO A 111 2.93 -17.54 3.64
CA PRO A 111 3.36 -18.72 2.89
C PRO A 111 2.34 -19.86 3.09
N ASN A 112 1.34 -19.92 2.20
CA ASN A 112 0.20 -20.81 2.31
C ASN A 112 -0.24 -21.36 0.93
N TRP A 113 0.68 -21.38 -0.03
CA TRP A 113 0.39 -21.82 -1.40
C TRP A 113 -0.02 -23.30 -1.42
N LEU A 114 0.67 -24.15 -0.66
CA LEU A 114 0.39 -25.59 -0.61
C LEU A 114 -1.06 -25.86 -0.15
N LYS A 115 -1.46 -25.29 0.99
CA LYS A 115 -2.83 -25.43 1.52
C LYS A 115 -3.88 -24.91 0.53
N ARG A 116 -3.58 -23.81 -0.16
CA ARG A 116 -4.49 -23.27 -1.20
C ARG A 116 -4.67 -24.24 -2.36
N GLU A 117 -3.60 -24.89 -2.79
CA GLU A 117 -3.66 -25.86 -3.87
C GLU A 117 -4.39 -27.14 -3.44
N GLU A 118 -4.22 -27.57 -2.19
CA GLU A 118 -4.98 -28.67 -1.58
C GLU A 118 -6.48 -28.35 -1.53
N VAL A 119 -6.85 -27.15 -1.06
CA VAL A 119 -8.25 -26.69 -1.02
C VAL A 119 -8.83 -26.57 -2.43
N ARG A 120 -8.06 -26.04 -3.40
CA ARG A 120 -8.50 -25.93 -4.80
C ARG A 120 -8.77 -27.30 -5.43
N ARG A 121 -7.99 -28.32 -5.06
CA ARG A 121 -8.17 -29.71 -5.52
C ARG A 121 -9.25 -30.47 -4.74
N GLY A 122 -9.86 -29.86 -3.73
CA GLY A 122 -10.85 -30.49 -2.86
C GLY A 122 -10.26 -31.56 -1.93
N LEU A 123 -8.94 -31.57 -1.71
CA LEU A 123 -8.26 -32.52 -0.83
C LEU A 123 -8.44 -32.17 0.66
N GLN A 124 -8.65 -30.88 0.96
CA GLN A 124 -8.92 -30.38 2.30
C GLN A 124 -10.04 -29.35 2.25
N GLU A 125 -11.00 -29.46 3.18
CA GLU A 125 -11.94 -28.39 3.48
C GLU A 125 -11.25 -27.40 4.43
N GLY A 126 -10.85 -26.25 3.90
CA GLY A 126 -10.10 -25.26 4.66
C GLY A 126 -10.39 -23.85 4.20
N HIS A 127 -10.59 -22.95 5.16
CA HIS A 127 -10.81 -21.54 4.89
C HIS A 127 -9.47 -20.87 4.53
N VAL A 128 -9.37 -20.34 3.30
CA VAL A 128 -8.20 -19.57 2.83
C VAL A 128 -8.66 -18.17 2.42
N SER A 129 -8.23 -17.17 3.19
CA SER A 129 -8.62 -15.76 3.03
C SER A 129 -8.38 -15.19 1.62
N GLU A 130 -7.36 -15.68 0.92
CA GLU A 130 -7.06 -15.28 -0.45
C GLU A 130 -8.13 -15.76 -1.45
N ILE A 131 -8.69 -16.97 -1.29
CA ILE A 131 -9.75 -17.50 -2.18
C ILE A 131 -10.99 -16.62 -2.08
N HIS A 132 -11.43 -16.32 -0.86
CA HIS A 132 -12.56 -15.41 -0.61
C HIS A 132 -12.30 -14.00 -1.14
N THR A 133 -11.03 -13.58 -1.15
CA THR A 133 -10.66 -12.27 -1.72
C THR A 133 -10.73 -12.27 -3.24
N VAL A 134 -10.45 -13.40 -3.90
CA VAL A 134 -10.62 -13.57 -5.35
C VAL A 134 -12.11 -13.60 -5.69
N GLU A 135 -12.92 -14.37 -4.97
CA GLU A 135 -14.38 -14.40 -5.14
C GLU A 135 -14.99 -13.00 -5.01
N ARG A 136 -14.64 -12.27 -3.94
CA ARG A 136 -15.06 -10.87 -3.77
C ARG A 136 -14.59 -9.94 -4.89
N ARG A 137 -13.50 -10.25 -5.60
CA ARG A 137 -13.05 -9.47 -6.76
C ARG A 137 -13.88 -9.81 -7.99
N GLU A 138 -14.18 -11.08 -8.20
CA GLU A 138 -15.05 -11.53 -9.28
C GLU A 138 -16.46 -10.97 -9.14
N GLU A 139 -17.02 -10.98 -7.93
CA GLU A 139 -18.31 -10.33 -7.65
C GLU A 139 -18.26 -8.83 -7.97
N ARG A 140 -17.16 -8.14 -7.59
CA ARG A 140 -16.98 -6.72 -7.94
C ARG A 140 -16.84 -6.49 -9.43
N ILE A 141 -16.18 -7.40 -10.15
CA ILE A 141 -16.05 -7.33 -11.61
C ILE A 141 -17.42 -7.55 -12.26
N ARG A 142 -18.17 -8.56 -11.81
CA ARG A 142 -19.55 -8.84 -12.25
C ARG A 142 -20.47 -7.65 -12.00
N ALA A 143 -20.46 -7.08 -10.79
CA ALA A 143 -21.27 -5.90 -10.47
C ALA A 143 -20.88 -4.66 -11.30
N LYS A 144 -19.59 -4.48 -11.62
CA LYS A 144 -19.15 -3.42 -12.53
C LYS A 144 -19.65 -3.67 -13.96
N TRP A 145 -19.59 -4.92 -14.43
CA TRP A 145 -20.04 -5.30 -15.75
C TRP A 145 -21.55 -5.14 -15.91
N GLU A 146 -22.33 -5.59 -14.93
CA GLU A 146 -23.79 -5.41 -14.91
C GLU A 146 -24.18 -3.94 -14.88
N ARG A 147 -23.47 -3.11 -14.08
CA ARG A 147 -23.69 -1.66 -14.07
C ARG A 147 -23.39 -1.04 -15.44
N ALA A 148 -22.29 -1.42 -16.08
CA ALA A 148 -21.94 -0.92 -17.41
C ALA A 148 -22.96 -1.35 -18.47
N ARG A 149 -23.43 -2.59 -18.41
CA ARG A 149 -24.48 -3.11 -19.31
C ARG A 149 -25.78 -2.32 -19.16
N LEU A 150 -26.24 -2.10 -17.93
CA LEU A 150 -27.48 -1.37 -17.66
C LEU A 150 -27.38 0.10 -18.07
N GLU A 151 -26.21 0.73 -17.87
CA GLU A 151 -25.94 2.08 -18.38
C GLU A 151 -26.01 2.13 -19.91
N GLN A 152 -25.45 1.13 -20.59
CA GLN A 152 -25.50 1.03 -22.05
C GLN A 152 -26.94 0.81 -22.57
N GLU A 153 -27.72 -0.03 -21.92
CA GLU A 153 -29.14 -0.24 -22.23
C GLU A 153 -29.95 1.05 -22.04
N ASN A 154 -29.71 1.81 -20.96
CA ASN A 154 -30.34 3.11 -20.71
C ASN A 154 -29.98 4.17 -21.77
N ILE A 155 -28.71 4.23 -22.17
CA ILE A 155 -28.25 5.13 -23.25
C ILE A 155 -28.96 4.78 -24.55
N ARG A 156 -29.07 3.49 -24.87
CA ARG A 156 -29.76 3.01 -26.07
C ARG A 156 -31.24 3.40 -26.05
N GLN A 157 -31.96 3.14 -24.96
CA GLN A 157 -33.36 3.54 -24.83
C GLN A 157 -33.55 5.06 -24.95
N THR A 158 -32.62 5.83 -24.39
CA THR A 158 -32.66 7.30 -24.49
C THR A 158 -32.48 7.74 -25.94
N ARG A 159 -31.50 7.19 -26.66
CA ARG A 159 -31.30 7.46 -28.09
C ARG A 159 -32.51 7.08 -28.94
N GLU A 160 -33.14 5.93 -28.67
CA GLU A 160 -34.35 5.50 -29.37
C GLU A 160 -35.55 6.44 -29.12
N ARG A 161 -35.71 6.92 -27.88
CA ARG A 161 -36.75 7.92 -27.55
C ARG A 161 -36.48 9.26 -28.23
N GLU A 162 -35.25 9.74 -28.21
CA GLU A 162 -34.82 10.97 -28.90
C GLU A 162 -35.04 10.85 -30.42
N ALA A 163 -34.68 9.72 -31.02
CA ALA A 163 -34.90 9.44 -32.44
C ALA A 163 -36.39 9.46 -32.80
N LYS A 164 -37.23 8.75 -32.04
CA LYS A 164 -38.70 8.77 -32.22
C LYS A 164 -39.28 10.18 -32.03
N GLN A 165 -38.76 10.96 -31.09
CA GLN A 165 -39.20 12.34 -30.88
C GLN A 165 -38.77 13.24 -32.05
N ALA A 166 -37.56 13.05 -32.59
CA ALA A 166 -37.08 13.74 -33.78
C ALA A 166 -37.90 13.38 -35.03
N GLU A 167 -38.27 12.11 -35.20
CA GLU A 167 -39.17 11.66 -36.26
C GLU A 167 -40.57 12.25 -36.11
N LYS A 168 -41.14 12.27 -34.90
CA LYS A 168 -42.41 12.97 -34.63
C LYS A 168 -42.32 14.46 -34.92
N ARG A 169 -41.21 15.12 -34.56
CA ARG A 169 -40.95 16.54 -34.90
C ARG A 169 -40.84 16.74 -36.42
N ARG A 170 -40.24 15.79 -37.15
CA ARG A 170 -40.17 15.80 -38.62
C ARG A 170 -41.53 15.55 -39.28
N ALA A 171 -42.35 14.66 -38.73
CA ALA A 171 -43.66 14.28 -39.26
C ALA A 171 -44.76 15.30 -38.92
N ALA A 172 -44.67 16.00 -37.78
CA ALA A 172 -45.61 17.04 -37.35
C ALA A 172 -45.38 18.39 -38.04
N GLY A 173 -44.99 18.40 -39.32
CA GLY A 173 -44.58 19.61 -40.05
C GLY A 173 -45.44 20.84 -39.74
N GLY A 174 -44.83 21.86 -39.13
CA GLY A 174 -45.53 23.09 -38.74
C GLY A 174 -44.62 24.17 -38.13
N ALA A 175 -44.22 25.12 -38.99
CA ALA A 175 -43.73 26.47 -38.72
C ALA A 175 -42.35 26.66 -38.04
N ASP A 176 -41.29 26.56 -38.84
CA ASP A 176 -40.17 27.52 -38.74
C ASP A 176 -40.10 28.31 -40.06
N THR A 177 -41.04 29.25 -40.21
CA THR A 177 -40.96 30.34 -41.18
C THR A 177 -40.72 31.64 -40.42
N ALA A 178 -39.57 31.80 -39.76
CA ALA A 178 -39.02 33.11 -39.38
C ALA A 178 -37.67 32.93 -38.66
N LEU A 179 -36.60 32.92 -39.45
CA LEU A 179 -35.27 33.48 -39.21
C LEU A 179 -34.24 32.61 -39.96
N LYS A 180 -34.17 32.83 -41.27
CA LYS A 180 -32.86 32.86 -41.93
C LYS A 180 -32.06 34.00 -41.29
N ALA A 181 -31.59 33.82 -40.07
CA ALA A 181 -30.39 34.50 -39.65
C ALA A 181 -29.29 33.95 -40.56
N HIS A 182 -28.59 34.83 -41.26
CA HIS A 182 -27.40 34.50 -42.02
C HIS A 182 -26.54 33.52 -41.22
N ILE A 183 -26.35 32.32 -41.74
CA ILE A 183 -25.24 31.47 -41.35
C ILE A 183 -24.06 32.00 -42.16
N PRO A 184 -23.07 32.70 -41.57
CA PRO A 184 -21.83 32.95 -42.29
C PRO A 184 -21.22 31.60 -42.61
N ALA A 185 -20.81 31.41 -43.86
CA ALA A 185 -19.98 30.28 -44.25
C ALA A 185 -18.74 30.24 -43.33
N GLU A 186 -18.40 29.03 -42.87
CA GLU A 186 -17.28 28.70 -41.96
C GLU A 186 -17.36 29.21 -40.51
N LEU A 187 -17.93 28.38 -39.64
CA LEU A 187 -17.69 28.45 -38.19
C LEU A 187 -16.36 27.74 -37.88
N LEU A 188 -15.25 28.41 -38.17
CA LEU A 188 -13.93 28.00 -37.68
C LEU A 188 -13.89 28.17 -36.16
N ALA A 189 -13.37 27.16 -35.44
CA ALA A 189 -13.21 27.24 -34.00
C ALA A 189 -12.24 28.39 -33.66
N PRO A 190 -12.56 29.26 -32.67
CA PRO A 190 -11.69 30.38 -32.31
C PRO A 190 -10.36 29.84 -31.77
N VAL A 191 -9.29 30.05 -32.54
CA VAL A 191 -7.92 29.62 -32.21
C VAL A 191 -7.08 30.77 -31.61
N GLY A 192 -7.61 31.99 -31.59
CA GLY A 192 -6.95 33.17 -31.04
C GLY A 192 -7.22 33.39 -29.55
N PRO A 193 -6.22 33.88 -28.77
CA PRO A 193 -6.40 34.17 -27.34
C PRO A 193 -7.46 35.24 -27.06
N ALA A 194 -7.64 36.22 -27.94
CA ALA A 194 -8.65 37.27 -27.81
C ALA A 194 -10.08 36.77 -28.07
N GLU A 195 -10.26 35.85 -29.02
CA GLU A 195 -11.57 35.26 -29.34
C GLU A 195 -12.05 34.29 -28.26
N ILE A 196 -11.12 33.56 -27.62
CA ILE A 196 -11.43 32.67 -26.49
C ILE A 196 -11.92 33.49 -25.28
N LEU A 197 -11.36 34.69 -25.07
CA LEU A 197 -11.80 35.60 -24.00
C LEU A 197 -13.18 36.23 -24.27
N ALA A 198 -13.55 36.39 -25.55
CA ALA A 198 -14.84 36.93 -25.98
C ALA A 198 -16.00 35.92 -25.92
N LEU A 199 -15.73 34.64 -25.62
CA LEU A 199 -16.80 33.64 -25.44
C LEU A 199 -17.65 33.97 -24.21
N PRO A 200 -18.98 33.77 -24.27
CA PRO A 200 -19.95 34.17 -23.23
C PRO A 200 -19.82 33.41 -21.89
N ASN A 201 -18.75 32.63 -21.72
CA ASN A 201 -18.43 31.86 -20.52
C ASN A 201 -17.26 32.49 -19.75
N SER A 202 -16.69 33.58 -20.24
CA SER A 202 -15.69 34.38 -19.55
C SER A 202 -16.42 35.43 -18.72
N ALA A 203 -16.26 35.36 -17.39
CA ALA A 203 -16.99 36.19 -16.43
C ALA A 203 -16.67 37.70 -16.58
N ALA A 204 -17.40 38.40 -17.45
CA ALA A 204 -17.55 39.87 -17.46
C ALA A 204 -18.55 40.31 -18.55
N SER A 205 -19.86 40.31 -18.27
CA SER A 205 -20.85 41.21 -18.89
C SER A 205 -22.28 40.86 -18.44
N LEU A 206 -22.72 41.46 -17.34
CA LEU A 206 -24.15 41.75 -17.16
C LEU A 206 -24.39 43.12 -17.84
N PRO A 207 -25.32 43.25 -18.81
CA PRO A 207 -25.48 44.51 -19.52
C PRO A 207 -26.32 45.49 -18.70
N GLY A 208 -25.70 46.60 -18.29
CA GLY A 208 -26.37 47.83 -17.93
C GLY A 208 -26.58 48.70 -19.17
N ASN A 209 -27.85 48.82 -19.58
CA ASN A 209 -28.52 49.93 -20.28
C ASN A 209 -27.99 50.50 -21.62
N LEU A 210 -28.90 50.60 -22.61
CA LEU A 210 -29.49 51.85 -23.16
C LEU A 210 -30.35 51.49 -24.41
N VAL A 211 -31.69 51.61 -24.41
CA VAL A 211 -32.59 52.80 -24.54
C VAL A 211 -32.92 53.18 -25.99
N ASN A 212 -34.22 53.14 -26.35
CA ASN A 212 -34.95 54.32 -26.87
C ASN A 212 -36.47 54.11 -26.99
N GLY A 213 -37.26 55.03 -26.41
CA GLY A 213 -38.68 55.18 -26.69
C GLY A 213 -39.52 55.90 -25.61
N PHE A 214 -39.57 57.24 -25.69
CA PHE A 214 -40.69 58.13 -25.33
C PHE A 214 -40.89 58.74 -23.91
N VAL A 215 -41.02 60.09 -23.95
CA VAL A 215 -41.64 61.11 -23.04
C VAL A 215 -40.82 61.72 -21.88
N LYS A 216 -40.23 62.88 -22.21
CA LYS A 216 -40.32 64.24 -21.62
C LYS A 216 -40.26 64.53 -20.10
N ASP A 217 -39.43 65.57 -19.86
CA ASP A 217 -39.46 66.66 -18.86
C ASP A 217 -38.82 66.46 -17.47
N GLY A 218 -37.87 67.36 -17.12
CA GLY A 218 -37.64 67.78 -15.73
C GLY A 218 -36.20 67.86 -15.20
N LEU A 219 -35.46 68.89 -15.62
CA LEU A 219 -34.45 69.70 -14.89
C LEU A 219 -33.87 69.28 -13.51
N SER A 220 -32.53 69.45 -13.41
CA SER A 220 -31.73 70.13 -12.36
C SER A 220 -30.76 69.34 -11.45
N HIS A 221 -29.46 69.65 -11.65
CA HIS A 221 -28.34 69.95 -10.73
C HIS A 221 -28.04 69.21 -9.40
N GLY A 222 -26.73 68.95 -9.22
CA GLY A 222 -25.97 69.17 -7.97
C GLY A 222 -25.48 67.89 -7.26
N GLU A 223 -24.22 67.46 -7.38
CA GLU A 223 -23.01 67.81 -6.59
C GLU A 223 -22.90 67.21 -5.17
N SER A 224 -21.77 66.50 -4.92
CA SER A 224 -21.06 66.27 -3.63
C SER A 224 -21.79 65.47 -2.53
N SER A 225 -21.21 64.83 -1.53
CA SER A 225 -19.87 64.30 -1.16
C SER A 225 -20.06 63.57 0.20
N ASP A 226 -19.14 62.66 0.51
CA ASP A 226 -18.67 62.25 1.85
C ASP A 226 -19.56 61.45 2.86
N ASP A 227 -18.98 60.30 3.25
CA ASP A 227 -18.53 59.92 4.61
C ASP A 227 -19.30 58.95 5.57
N TYR A 228 -18.45 58.16 6.27
CA TYR A 228 -18.58 57.47 7.58
C TYR A 228 -19.74 56.45 7.80
N SER A 229 -19.69 55.39 8.62
CA SER A 229 -18.78 54.90 9.67
C SER A 229 -19.12 53.46 10.13
N LYS A 230 -18.09 52.81 10.69
CA LYS A 230 -17.91 51.63 11.58
C LYS A 230 -19.05 51.05 12.47
N THR A 231 -18.76 49.81 12.93
CA THR A 231 -18.90 49.16 14.28
C THR A 231 -19.84 47.93 14.31
N ASN A 232 -19.73 46.91 15.18
CA ASN A 232 -18.67 46.04 15.76
C ASN A 232 -19.39 44.96 16.64
N GLY A 233 -18.78 43.78 16.87
CA GLY A 233 -19.12 42.81 17.97
C GLY A 233 -19.15 41.33 17.52
N THR A 234 -18.12 40.47 17.68
CA THR A 234 -17.51 39.79 18.87
C THR A 234 -18.38 38.62 19.41
N LEU A 235 -18.15 37.35 19.01
CA LEU A 235 -17.35 36.25 19.64
C LEU A 235 -18.06 35.47 20.78
N ASP A 236 -18.21 34.14 20.65
CA ASP A 236 -17.66 33.14 21.61
C ASP A 236 -17.74 31.68 21.08
N SER A 237 -16.87 30.83 21.61
CA SER A 237 -16.58 29.42 21.31
C SER A 237 -16.75 28.56 22.57
N SER A 238 -17.18 27.29 22.47
CA SER A 238 -16.82 26.21 23.43
C SER A 238 -17.21 24.80 22.94
N LEU A 239 -16.36 23.81 23.28
CA LEU A 239 -16.45 22.34 23.13
C LEU A 239 -17.57 21.73 24.04
N GLU A 240 -18.07 20.47 23.96
CA GLU A 240 -17.45 19.12 24.02
C GLU A 240 -18.45 17.99 23.56
N THR A 241 -18.05 16.74 23.79
CA THR A 241 -18.30 15.37 23.26
C THR A 241 -19.64 14.61 23.48
N SER A 242 -19.74 13.51 22.68
CA SER A 242 -20.22 12.13 22.94
C SER A 242 -21.68 11.64 22.69
N ASP A 243 -21.71 10.45 22.06
CA ASP A 243 -22.63 9.29 22.10
C ASP A 243 -23.98 9.21 21.35
N ASP A 244 -23.96 8.29 20.38
CA ASP A 244 -24.86 7.16 20.09
C ASP A 244 -26.41 7.23 20.14
N THR A 245 -26.96 6.48 19.17
CA THR A 245 -28.28 5.82 19.06
C THR A 245 -29.47 6.48 18.36
N SER A 246 -30.07 5.62 17.54
CA SER A 246 -31.24 5.70 16.66
C SER A 246 -32.53 6.22 17.29
N SER A 247 -33.31 6.99 16.53
CA SER A 247 -34.69 6.61 16.15
C SER A 247 -35.34 7.60 15.18
N THR A 248 -36.09 6.98 14.27
CA THR A 248 -37.22 7.41 13.45
C THR A 248 -38.00 8.64 13.94
N GLU A 249 -38.28 9.61 13.05
CA GLU A 249 -39.64 10.08 12.69
C GLU A 249 -39.66 11.31 11.76
N GLY A 250 -40.55 11.27 10.75
CA GLY A 250 -41.33 12.40 10.21
C GLY A 250 -40.65 13.51 9.38
N PRO A 251 -40.94 13.66 8.07
CA PRO A 251 -40.56 14.86 7.33
C PRO A 251 -41.52 16.02 7.64
N VAL A 252 -41.01 17.08 8.26
CA VAL A 252 -41.69 18.37 8.41
C VAL A 252 -41.63 19.15 7.10
N SER A 253 -42.81 19.49 6.60
CA SER A 253 -43.06 20.21 5.35
C SER A 253 -42.53 21.64 5.36
N THR A 254 -41.73 22.01 4.35
CA THR A 254 -41.47 23.40 3.95
C THR A 254 -42.19 23.69 2.63
N PRO A 255 -42.70 24.92 2.42
CA PRO A 255 -43.57 25.23 1.28
C PRO A 255 -42.77 25.25 -0.03
N VAL A 256 -43.30 24.51 -1.00
CA VAL A 256 -42.80 24.40 -2.38
C VAL A 256 -43.05 25.72 -3.11
N ILE A 257 -41.98 26.42 -3.50
CA ILE A 257 -42.00 27.34 -4.63
C ILE A 257 -41.65 26.52 -5.87
N PRO A 258 -42.57 26.33 -6.84
CA PRO A 258 -42.29 25.52 -8.03
C PRO A 258 -41.40 26.31 -9.00
N GLY A 259 -40.30 25.71 -9.47
CA GLY A 259 -39.66 26.16 -10.71
C GLY A 259 -38.17 26.50 -10.70
N LEU A 260 -37.36 26.00 -9.77
CA LEU A 260 -35.89 26.06 -9.93
C LEU A 260 -35.23 24.71 -9.64
N ASP A 261 -35.19 23.85 -10.65
CA ASP A 261 -34.33 22.66 -10.60
C ASP A 261 -32.87 23.12 -10.49
N ARG A 262 -32.24 22.78 -9.36
CA ARG A 262 -30.82 23.02 -9.10
C ARG A 262 -30.00 22.24 -10.13
N LEU A 263 -29.63 22.90 -11.23
CA LEU A 263 -28.82 22.33 -12.32
C LEU A 263 -27.56 21.67 -11.74
N LYS A 264 -27.53 20.34 -11.70
CA LYS A 264 -26.32 19.58 -11.39
C LYS A 264 -25.26 19.95 -12.42
N ARG A 265 -24.14 20.50 -11.94
CA ARG A 265 -22.97 20.86 -12.73
C ARG A 265 -22.55 19.68 -13.61
N ARG A 266 -22.86 19.74 -14.91
CA ARG A 266 -22.37 18.79 -15.91
C ARG A 266 -20.86 18.96 -16.04
N LYS A 267 -20.08 17.90 -15.81
CA LYS A 267 -18.66 17.88 -16.13
C LYS A 267 -18.55 17.93 -17.66
N SER A 268 -18.02 19.01 -18.21
CA SER A 268 -17.70 19.09 -19.63
C SER A 268 -16.44 18.28 -19.90
N VAL A 269 -16.59 17.18 -20.64
CA VAL A 269 -15.45 16.46 -21.23
C VAL A 269 -15.26 17.05 -22.63
N ARG A 270 -14.20 17.83 -22.82
CA ARG A 270 -13.82 18.35 -24.14
C ARG A 270 -13.13 17.23 -24.91
N PHE A 271 -13.75 16.80 -26.00
CA PHE A 271 -13.08 15.98 -27.02
C PHE A 271 -12.49 16.91 -28.10
N SER A 272 -11.31 16.56 -28.62
CA SER A 272 -10.70 17.30 -29.72
C SER A 272 -11.49 17.11 -31.02
N PRO A 273 -11.45 18.06 -31.96
CA PRO A 273 -12.28 18.04 -33.18
C PRO A 273 -11.77 17.06 -34.25
N THR A 274 -10.59 16.47 -34.06
CA THR A 274 -9.96 15.55 -35.03
C THR A 274 -10.31 14.08 -34.80
N VAL A 275 -11.49 13.79 -34.27
CA VAL A 275 -12.01 12.41 -34.19
C VAL A 275 -13.32 12.39 -34.96
N ALA A 276 -13.21 12.22 -36.28
CA ALA A 276 -14.35 12.19 -37.20
C ALA A 276 -15.28 10.98 -36.98
N SER A 277 -14.84 9.99 -36.20
CA SER A 277 -15.69 8.94 -35.65
C SER A 277 -14.99 8.24 -34.48
N THR A 278 -15.63 8.22 -33.31
CA THR A 278 -15.47 7.12 -32.35
C THR A 278 -16.57 6.11 -32.60
N THR A 279 -16.71 5.64 -33.85
CA THR A 279 -17.60 4.52 -34.11
C THR A 279 -16.89 3.32 -33.51
N PHE A 280 -17.29 2.99 -32.29
CA PHE A 280 -17.00 1.71 -31.68
C PHE A 280 -17.77 0.69 -32.53
N ASP A 281 -17.05 -0.12 -33.31
CA ASP A 281 -17.70 -1.18 -34.07
C ASP A 281 -18.35 -2.15 -33.08
N HIS A 282 -19.65 -2.38 -33.24
CA HIS A 282 -20.47 -3.18 -32.33
C HIS A 282 -20.07 -4.68 -32.25
N ALA A 283 -19.06 -5.09 -33.01
CA ALA A 283 -18.49 -6.43 -33.02
C ALA A 283 -17.05 -6.50 -32.45
N ASP A 284 -16.42 -5.37 -32.10
CA ASP A 284 -15.08 -5.38 -31.52
C ASP A 284 -15.15 -5.81 -30.05
N PRO A 285 -14.53 -6.93 -29.66
CA PRO A 285 -14.36 -7.25 -28.24
C PRO A 285 -13.48 -6.17 -27.60
N PRO A 286 -13.66 -5.90 -26.29
CA PRO A 286 -12.82 -4.94 -25.58
C PRO A 286 -11.34 -5.33 -25.76
N SER A 287 -10.54 -4.40 -26.28
CA SER A 287 -9.11 -4.58 -26.58
C SER A 287 -8.39 -5.22 -25.38
N PRO A 288 -7.87 -6.46 -25.48
CA PRO A 288 -7.14 -7.11 -24.42
C PRO A 288 -5.67 -6.67 -24.48
N GLY A 289 -5.39 -5.49 -23.94
CA GLY A 289 -4.05 -4.97 -23.77
C GLY A 289 -3.46 -5.26 -22.38
N HIS A 290 -3.61 -6.48 -21.85
CA HIS A 290 -2.67 -7.04 -20.88
C HIS A 290 -2.91 -8.54 -20.67
N SER A 291 -1.89 -9.35 -21.02
CA SER A 291 -1.69 -10.74 -20.61
C SER A 291 -2.84 -11.70 -20.91
N THR A 292 -2.74 -12.37 -22.07
CA THR A 292 -3.37 -13.66 -22.31
C THR A 292 -2.94 -14.67 -21.24
N ASN A 293 -3.78 -14.84 -20.22
CA ASN A 293 -3.90 -16.13 -19.54
C ASN A 293 -4.86 -16.98 -20.38
N PRO A 294 -4.45 -18.14 -20.92
CA PRO A 294 -5.30 -18.94 -21.76
C PRO A 294 -6.21 -19.78 -20.87
N LYS A 295 -7.38 -19.26 -20.45
CA LYS A 295 -8.51 -20.09 -20.02
C LYS A 295 -9.82 -19.36 -20.27
N GLN A 296 -10.55 -19.77 -21.29
CA GLN A 296 -11.97 -20.11 -21.23
C GLN A 296 -12.50 -20.38 -22.64
N ASN A 297 -12.48 -21.67 -23.01
CA ASN A 297 -13.44 -22.33 -23.88
C ASN A 297 -13.23 -23.83 -23.67
N GLU A 298 -13.71 -24.34 -22.54
CA GLU A 298 -14.04 -25.77 -22.40
C GLU A 298 -15.51 -25.83 -21.94
N SER A 299 -16.38 -25.98 -22.93
CA SER A 299 -17.63 -26.68 -22.78
C SER A 299 -17.38 -28.01 -22.07
N LEU A 300 -18.07 -28.25 -20.95
CA LEU A 300 -18.37 -29.55 -20.32
C LEU A 300 -17.64 -30.76 -20.94
N SER A 301 -16.33 -30.79 -20.79
CA SER A 301 -15.49 -31.94 -21.06
C SER A 301 -15.00 -32.39 -19.70
N LEU A 302 -15.34 -33.64 -19.37
CA LEU A 302 -14.78 -34.41 -18.28
C LEU A 302 -13.35 -33.95 -18.01
N VAL A 303 -13.12 -33.33 -16.84
CA VAL A 303 -11.78 -33.08 -16.33
C VAL A 303 -11.04 -34.41 -16.47
N PRO A 304 -9.98 -34.52 -17.29
CA PRO A 304 -9.10 -35.66 -17.15
C PRO A 304 -8.62 -35.52 -15.72
N GLN A 305 -8.94 -36.49 -14.85
CA GLN A 305 -8.30 -36.61 -13.55
C GLN A 305 -6.81 -36.59 -13.84
N ALA A 306 -6.19 -35.42 -13.73
CA ALA A 306 -4.75 -35.27 -13.80
C ALA A 306 -4.28 -36.22 -12.73
N GLY A 307 -3.59 -37.29 -13.18
CA GLY A 307 -3.29 -38.45 -12.36
C GLY A 307 -2.84 -37.99 -10.98
N ALA A 308 -3.30 -38.69 -9.95
CA ALA A 308 -3.06 -38.44 -8.54
C ALA A 308 -1.55 -38.40 -8.21
N GLY A 309 -0.87 -37.39 -8.72
CA GLY A 309 0.50 -37.06 -8.44
C GLY A 309 0.52 -36.32 -7.12
N VAL A 310 1.37 -36.81 -6.22
CA VAL A 310 1.63 -36.19 -4.92
C VAL A 310 1.89 -34.70 -5.15
N LEU A 311 1.13 -33.85 -4.46
CA LEU A 311 1.29 -32.41 -4.54
C LEU A 311 2.60 -32.03 -3.83
N ILE A 312 3.60 -31.63 -4.60
CA ILE A 312 4.90 -31.19 -4.07
C ILE A 312 4.83 -29.70 -3.74
N ASN A 313 5.30 -29.32 -2.56
CA ASN A 313 5.43 -27.91 -2.21
C ASN A 313 6.51 -27.24 -3.08
N LYS A 314 6.07 -26.28 -3.92
CA LYS A 314 6.96 -25.48 -4.78
C LYS A 314 7.20 -24.08 -4.20
N GLU A 315 6.54 -23.75 -3.11
CA GLU A 315 6.73 -22.47 -2.45
C GLU A 315 8.01 -22.48 -1.64
N HIS A 316 8.77 -21.40 -1.78
CA HIS A 316 9.91 -21.10 -0.94
C HIS A 316 9.82 -19.65 -0.45
N LEU A 317 10.35 -19.41 0.74
CA LEU A 317 10.42 -18.08 1.34
C LEU A 317 11.70 -17.40 0.85
N GLN A 318 11.57 -16.23 0.26
CA GLN A 318 12.68 -15.41 -0.22
C GLN A 318 12.98 -14.34 0.82
N LEU A 319 14.13 -14.45 1.49
CA LEU A 319 14.65 -13.42 2.39
C LEU A 319 15.45 -12.39 1.58
N MET A 320 15.24 -11.12 1.88
CA MET A 320 16.14 -10.06 1.40
C MET A 320 17.53 -10.22 2.03
N PRO A 321 18.62 -9.79 1.35
CA PRO A 321 19.97 -9.83 1.91
C PRO A 321 20.09 -9.18 3.29
N GLU A 322 19.39 -8.05 3.52
CA GLU A 322 19.39 -7.34 4.80
C GLU A 322 18.69 -8.15 5.91
N GLU A 323 17.57 -8.81 5.57
CA GLU A 323 16.83 -9.69 6.48
C GLU A 323 17.67 -10.93 6.83
N ALA A 324 18.36 -11.50 5.84
CA ALA A 324 19.20 -12.68 6.02
C ALA A 324 20.43 -12.37 6.89
N LEU A 325 21.08 -11.23 6.66
CA LEU A 325 22.21 -10.80 7.50
C LEU A 325 21.74 -10.53 8.94
N TRP A 326 20.57 -9.93 9.14
CA TRP A 326 20.00 -9.74 10.48
C TRP A 326 19.75 -11.07 11.20
N LEU A 327 19.13 -12.03 10.52
CA LEU A 327 18.84 -13.35 11.10
C LEU A 327 20.12 -14.15 11.41
N ASN A 328 21.17 -14.00 10.60
CA ASN A 328 22.46 -14.66 10.83
C ASN A 328 23.30 -13.97 11.90
N PHE A 329 23.52 -12.65 11.78
CA PHE A 329 24.45 -11.89 12.63
C PHE A 329 23.82 -11.42 13.94
N ALA A 330 22.63 -10.80 13.90
CA ALA A 330 22.04 -10.17 15.09
C ALA A 330 21.29 -11.18 15.97
N ILE A 331 20.60 -12.13 15.33
CA ILE A 331 19.73 -13.11 16.01
C ILE A 331 20.37 -14.50 16.12
N GLY A 332 21.19 -14.90 15.15
CA GLY A 332 21.80 -16.24 15.12
C GLY A 332 20.84 -17.37 14.73
N ALA A 333 19.66 -17.06 14.17
CA ALA A 333 18.61 -18.03 13.85
C ALA A 333 18.68 -18.59 12.42
N LEU A 334 19.62 -18.12 11.59
CA LEU A 334 19.75 -18.54 10.19
C LEU A 334 21.20 -18.89 9.84
N VAL A 335 21.39 -20.06 9.23
CA VAL A 335 22.62 -20.46 8.56
C VAL A 335 22.36 -20.47 7.05
N VAL A 336 23.20 -19.77 6.30
CA VAL A 336 23.12 -19.72 4.84
C VAL A 336 24.13 -20.70 4.28
N LEU A 337 23.66 -21.59 3.40
CA LEU A 337 24.45 -22.57 2.69
C LEU A 337 24.74 -22.08 1.27
N ASN A 338 25.94 -22.38 0.80
CA ASN A 338 26.30 -22.28 -0.61
C ASN A 338 25.58 -23.32 -1.46
N ASP A 339 25.66 -23.17 -2.78
CA ASP A 339 25.19 -24.20 -3.73
C ASP A 339 25.86 -25.56 -3.50
N SER A 340 27.09 -25.56 -2.97
CA SER A 340 27.85 -26.75 -2.57
C SER A 340 27.39 -27.39 -1.25
N GLY A 341 26.53 -26.71 -0.48
CA GLY A 341 26.02 -27.19 0.81
C GLY A 341 26.84 -26.77 2.03
N ASP A 342 27.95 -26.05 1.85
CA ASP A 342 28.78 -25.57 2.95
C ASP A 342 28.20 -24.30 3.60
N PRO A 343 28.25 -24.18 4.94
CA PRO A 343 27.77 -22.99 5.64
C PRO A 343 28.72 -21.80 5.41
N LEU A 344 28.16 -20.66 5.04
CA LEU A 344 28.88 -19.40 4.89
C LEU A 344 29.12 -18.74 6.25
N SER A 345 30.34 -18.25 6.46
CA SER A 345 30.65 -17.38 7.58
C SER A 345 30.00 -16.01 7.42
N THR A 346 29.80 -15.28 8.52
CA THR A 346 29.18 -13.94 8.49
C THR A 346 29.97 -12.95 7.62
N ARG A 347 31.31 -13.06 7.59
CA ARG A 347 32.16 -12.20 6.75
C ARG A 347 32.02 -12.51 5.26
N GLU A 348 31.99 -13.79 4.91
CA GLU A 348 31.75 -14.21 3.52
C GLU A 348 30.36 -13.79 3.07
N LEU A 349 29.35 -13.96 3.92
CA LEU A 349 27.97 -13.56 3.66
C LEU A 349 27.87 -12.03 3.44
N LEU A 350 28.53 -11.24 4.28
CA LEU A 350 28.59 -9.78 4.14
C LEU A 350 29.21 -9.38 2.80
N ASN A 351 30.35 -9.98 2.44
CA ASN A 351 31.03 -9.66 1.18
C ASN A 351 30.17 -10.06 -0.02
N LEU A 352 29.54 -11.24 0.03
CA LEU A 352 28.64 -11.73 -1.00
C LEU A 352 27.45 -10.78 -1.19
N PHE A 353 26.80 -10.34 -0.11
CA PHE A 353 25.69 -9.39 -0.21
C PHE A 353 26.12 -8.02 -0.75
N ARG A 354 27.30 -7.53 -0.35
CA ARG A 354 27.84 -6.26 -0.88
C ARG A 354 28.13 -6.36 -2.38
N GLN A 355 28.73 -7.46 -2.84
CA GLN A 355 29.04 -7.70 -4.26
C GLN A 355 27.77 -7.80 -5.12
N HIS A 356 26.71 -8.43 -4.61
CA HIS A 356 25.44 -8.62 -5.31
C HIS A 356 24.42 -7.48 -5.13
N SER A 357 24.76 -6.43 -4.39
CA SER A 357 23.88 -5.29 -4.16
C SER A 357 23.78 -4.34 -5.36
N VAL A 358 24.84 -4.30 -6.18
CA VAL A 358 24.92 -3.48 -7.39
C VAL A 358 24.68 -4.36 -8.61
N PHE A 359 24.05 -3.79 -9.64
CA PHE A 359 23.88 -4.43 -10.93
C PHE A 359 24.71 -3.70 -12.00
N PRO A 360 25.61 -4.39 -12.73
CA PRO A 360 26.00 -5.80 -12.61
C PRO A 360 26.77 -6.11 -11.31
N PRO A 361 26.79 -7.38 -10.86
CA PRO A 361 27.45 -7.77 -9.60
C PRO A 361 28.98 -7.60 -9.68
N LEU A 362 29.57 -7.15 -8.58
CA LEU A 362 31.01 -6.86 -8.43
C LEU A 362 31.80 -8.14 -8.09
N THR A 363 31.87 -9.09 -9.01
CA THR A 363 32.54 -10.39 -8.82
C THR A 363 33.88 -10.49 -9.57
N GLY A 364 34.24 -9.47 -10.35
CA GLY A 364 35.47 -9.41 -11.12
C GLY A 364 36.72 -9.20 -10.25
N PRO A 365 37.88 -9.74 -10.66
CA PRO A 365 39.15 -9.53 -9.94
C PRO A 365 39.63 -8.06 -10.00
N ASP A 366 39.16 -7.29 -10.98
CA ASP A 366 39.49 -5.87 -11.16
C ASP A 366 38.46 -4.92 -10.52
N ASP A 367 37.40 -5.46 -9.87
CA ASP A 367 36.36 -4.63 -9.29
C ASP A 367 36.86 -3.92 -8.02
N PRO A 368 36.49 -2.64 -7.82
CA PRO A 368 36.94 -1.89 -6.66
C PRO A 368 36.39 -2.51 -5.37
N ALA A 369 37.22 -2.52 -4.34
CA ALA A 369 36.80 -2.98 -3.02
C ALA A 369 35.57 -2.18 -2.57
N PRO A 370 34.53 -2.87 -2.06
CA PRO A 370 33.29 -2.23 -1.67
C PRO A 370 33.55 -1.22 -0.54
N LEU A 371 32.94 -0.02 -0.61
CA LEU A 371 33.19 1.10 0.31
C LEU A 371 32.24 1.06 1.51
N PRO A 372 32.49 1.79 2.61
CA PRO A 372 31.49 1.92 3.69
C PRO A 372 30.18 2.61 3.25
N ASP A 373 30.18 3.27 2.08
CA ASP A 373 29.01 3.95 1.50
C ASP A 373 28.21 3.06 0.53
N ASP A 374 28.39 1.75 0.59
CA ASP A 374 27.65 0.83 -0.29
C ASP A 374 26.15 0.84 0.01
N ASP A 375 25.34 0.67 -1.04
CA ASP A 375 23.88 0.68 -0.93
C ASP A 375 23.38 -0.37 0.07
N PHE A 376 23.93 -1.58 0.02
CA PHE A 376 23.58 -2.66 0.95
C PHE A 376 23.89 -2.30 2.42
N LEU A 377 25.05 -1.71 2.71
CA LEU A 377 25.41 -1.36 4.09
C LEU A 377 24.48 -0.28 4.64
N LEU A 378 24.18 0.74 3.82
CA LEU A 378 23.24 1.80 4.20
C LEU A 378 21.85 1.22 4.51
N HIS A 379 21.34 0.36 3.63
CA HIS A 379 20.04 -0.28 3.81
C HIS A 379 20.03 -1.23 5.01
N TYR A 380 21.11 -1.98 5.24
CA TYR A 380 21.24 -2.88 6.37
C TYR A 380 21.30 -2.13 7.71
N VAL A 381 22.06 -1.03 7.80
CA VAL A 381 22.13 -0.20 9.01
C VAL A 381 20.74 0.35 9.36
N VAL A 382 20.00 0.84 8.37
CA VAL A 382 18.62 1.32 8.57
C VAL A 382 17.68 0.19 8.98
N TYR A 383 17.77 -0.96 8.30
CA TYR A 383 16.98 -2.14 8.63
C TYR A 383 17.24 -2.61 10.06
N HIS A 384 18.51 -2.72 10.46
CA HIS A 384 18.94 -3.10 11.80
C HIS A 384 18.43 -2.11 12.86
N HIS A 385 18.52 -0.80 12.59
CA HIS A 385 18.04 0.25 13.48
C HIS A 385 16.52 0.17 13.72
N PHE A 386 15.70 0.03 12.67
CA PHE A 386 14.26 -0.05 12.86
C PHE A 386 13.81 -1.40 13.43
N ARG A 387 14.52 -2.49 13.11
CA ARG A 387 14.27 -3.79 13.74
C ARG A 387 14.58 -3.80 15.22
N SER A 388 15.68 -3.17 15.66
CA SER A 388 16.02 -3.08 17.08
C SER A 388 15.03 -2.21 17.87
N LEU A 389 14.38 -1.25 17.20
CA LEU A 389 13.26 -0.47 17.76
C LEU A 389 11.92 -1.24 17.78
N GLY A 390 11.87 -2.45 17.24
CA GLY A 390 10.67 -3.30 17.23
C GLY A 390 9.73 -3.08 16.04
N TRP A 391 10.09 -2.25 15.07
CA TRP A 391 9.33 -2.13 13.83
C TRP A 391 9.56 -3.34 12.93
N VAL A 392 8.65 -3.56 11.99
CA VAL A 392 8.78 -4.57 10.92
C VAL A 392 8.98 -3.85 9.58
N PRO A 393 10.24 -3.70 9.11
CA PRO A 393 10.53 -3.09 7.82
C PRO A 393 10.21 -4.04 6.67
N ARG A 394 9.67 -3.51 5.58
CA ARG A 394 9.39 -4.24 4.33
C ARG A 394 9.78 -3.40 3.12
N ALA A 395 10.10 -4.05 2.01
CA ALA A 395 10.46 -3.36 0.77
C ALA A 395 9.36 -2.36 0.32
N GLY A 396 9.77 -1.11 0.10
CA GLY A 396 8.89 0.01 -0.17
C GLY A 396 8.62 0.31 -1.65
N ILE A 397 9.14 -0.50 -2.57
CA ILE A 397 9.13 -0.26 -4.02
C ILE A 397 7.74 0.09 -4.59
N LYS A 398 6.66 -0.44 -3.99
CA LYS A 398 5.27 -0.17 -4.38
C LYS A 398 4.87 1.32 -4.27
N PHE A 399 5.54 2.08 -3.41
CA PHE A 399 5.25 3.49 -3.15
C PHE A 399 6.43 4.41 -3.50
N GLY A 400 7.46 3.88 -4.17
CA GLY A 400 8.66 4.66 -4.54
C GLY A 400 9.50 5.09 -3.34
N VAL A 401 9.49 4.29 -2.27
CA VAL A 401 10.31 4.47 -1.07
C VAL A 401 11.16 3.22 -0.84
N ASP A 402 12.22 3.34 -0.06
CA ASP A 402 13.16 2.22 0.15
C ASP A 402 12.52 1.19 1.09
N TRP A 403 11.98 1.66 2.22
CA TRP A 403 11.35 0.82 3.24
C TRP A 403 9.95 1.31 3.63
N LEU A 404 9.12 0.38 4.09
CA LEU A 404 7.85 0.61 4.76
C LEU A 404 7.93 0.05 6.17
N LEU A 405 7.50 0.82 7.16
CA LEU A 405 7.45 0.35 8.54
C LEU A 405 6.04 -0.03 8.95
N TYR A 406 5.93 -1.22 9.51
CA TYR A 406 4.75 -1.71 10.20
C TYR A 406 5.05 -1.79 11.69
N ASN A 407 4.10 -1.41 12.53
CA ASN A 407 4.25 -1.49 13.99
C ASN A 407 4.25 -2.97 14.44
N ARG A 408 3.17 -3.70 14.15
CA ARG A 408 3.04 -5.13 14.50
C ARG A 408 3.19 -6.10 13.34
N GLY A 409 3.17 -5.61 12.11
CA GLY A 409 3.33 -6.40 10.89
C GLY A 409 2.14 -6.33 9.93
N PRO A 410 2.28 -6.88 8.71
CA PRO A 410 1.32 -6.67 7.61
C PRO A 410 -0.04 -7.36 7.77
N VAL A 411 -0.15 -8.33 8.69
CA VAL A 411 -1.40 -9.06 8.96
C VAL A 411 -2.33 -8.26 9.87
N PHE A 412 -1.76 -7.40 10.73
CA PHE A 412 -2.52 -6.62 11.69
C PHE A 412 -2.94 -5.27 11.13
N ASP A 413 -1.97 -4.48 10.66
CA ASP A 413 -2.17 -3.09 10.29
C ASP A 413 -1.48 -2.74 8.97
N HIS A 414 -1.88 -1.61 8.39
CA HIS A 414 -1.16 -1.04 7.27
C HIS A 414 0.16 -0.40 7.71
N ALA A 415 1.13 -0.32 6.80
CA ALA A 415 2.36 0.42 7.05
C ALA A 415 2.05 1.89 7.35
N GLU A 416 2.64 2.40 8.42
CA GLU A 416 2.43 3.77 8.92
C GLU A 416 3.40 4.74 8.24
N PHE A 417 4.67 4.33 8.12
CA PHE A 417 5.75 5.16 7.59
C PHE A 417 6.33 4.60 6.29
N GLY A 418 6.66 5.51 5.37
CA GLY A 418 7.51 5.24 4.20
C GLY A 418 8.85 5.94 4.38
N LEU A 419 9.94 5.18 4.25
CA LEU A 419 11.30 5.61 4.59
C LEU A 419 12.11 5.85 3.33
N LEU A 420 12.90 6.91 3.37
CA LEU A 420 13.90 7.19 2.36
C LEU A 420 15.27 7.30 3.01
N VAL A 421 16.19 6.44 2.59
CA VAL A 421 17.58 6.40 3.06
C VAL A 421 18.39 7.46 2.31
N ILE A 422 19.10 8.29 3.05
CA ILE A 422 19.95 9.34 2.52
C ILE A 422 21.33 9.24 3.19
N PRO A 423 22.40 8.94 2.44
CA PRO A 423 23.75 8.99 3.01
C PRO A 423 24.12 10.43 3.37
N SER A 424 24.73 10.57 4.54
CA SER A 424 25.27 11.80 5.11
C SER A 424 26.78 11.63 5.24
N TYR A 425 27.50 12.59 4.67
CA TYR A 425 28.95 12.66 4.76
C TYR A 425 29.34 13.83 5.67
N SER A 426 29.43 13.56 6.98
CA SER A 426 29.83 14.58 7.97
C SER A 426 31.35 14.75 8.06
N ASP A 427 32.11 13.66 7.89
CA ASP A 427 33.56 13.66 8.08
C ASP A 427 34.32 14.49 7.01
N PRO A 428 35.39 15.22 7.40
CA PRO A 428 36.21 16.00 6.47
C PRO A 428 36.84 15.17 5.35
N TRP A 429 37.11 13.89 5.62
CA TRP A 429 37.69 12.97 4.64
C TRP A 429 36.84 12.88 3.37
N TRP A 430 35.51 12.87 3.51
CA TRP A 430 34.61 12.83 2.35
C TRP A 430 34.67 14.10 1.50
N GLN A 431 34.89 15.25 2.15
CA GLN A 431 35.06 16.53 1.46
C GLN A 431 36.38 16.56 0.68
N SER A 432 37.46 16.05 1.26
CA SER A 432 38.75 15.92 0.57
C SER A 432 38.71 14.90 -0.58
N SER A 433 37.95 13.82 -0.44
CA SER A 433 37.75 12.82 -1.49
C SER A 433 36.81 13.30 -2.61
N GLY A 434 36.26 14.52 -2.50
CA GLY A 434 35.36 15.10 -3.50
C GLY A 434 33.98 14.47 -3.57
N LYS A 435 33.60 13.57 -2.64
CA LYS A 435 32.26 12.98 -2.60
C LYS A 435 31.24 14.06 -2.23
N ARG A 436 30.24 14.22 -3.09
CA ARG A 436 29.14 15.17 -2.89
C ARG A 436 27.93 14.47 -2.31
N LYS A 437 27.19 15.20 -1.47
CA LYS A 437 25.88 14.76 -0.98
C LYS A 437 24.94 14.51 -2.17
N PRO A 438 24.11 13.46 -2.12
CA PRO A 438 23.18 13.14 -3.20
C PRO A 438 22.25 14.34 -3.45
N GLN A 439 22.29 14.88 -4.67
CA GLN A 439 21.46 16.01 -5.07
C GLN A 439 20.10 15.47 -5.51
N LYS A 440 19.14 15.45 -4.59
CA LYS A 440 17.74 15.11 -4.88
C LYS A 440 16.97 16.41 -5.16
N THR A 441 16.30 16.47 -6.31
CA THR A 441 15.54 17.66 -6.70
C THR A 441 14.24 17.79 -5.90
N TRP A 442 13.75 19.02 -5.72
CA TRP A 442 12.46 19.27 -5.06
C TRP A 442 11.29 18.59 -5.79
N GLN A 443 11.34 18.50 -7.11
CA GLN A 443 10.32 17.82 -7.92
C GLN A 443 10.25 16.33 -7.61
N TRP A 444 11.41 15.66 -7.53
CA TRP A 444 11.49 14.26 -7.15
C TRP A 444 10.93 14.05 -5.72
N PHE A 445 11.34 14.90 -4.79
CA PHE A 445 10.90 14.84 -3.40
C PHE A 445 9.38 15.02 -3.26
N HIS A 446 8.81 16.02 -3.93
CA HIS A 446 7.36 16.26 -3.94
C HIS A 446 6.58 15.15 -4.64
N SER A 447 7.17 14.46 -5.61
CA SER A 447 6.52 13.31 -6.28
C SER A 447 6.31 12.16 -5.30
N ILE A 448 7.33 11.83 -4.51
CA ILE A 448 7.23 10.78 -3.47
C ILE A 448 6.27 11.19 -2.36
N LEU A 449 6.40 12.42 -1.85
CA LEU A 449 5.46 12.96 -0.84
C LEU A 449 4.01 12.90 -1.32
N ARG A 450 3.76 13.17 -2.60
CA ARG A 450 2.42 13.07 -3.19
C ARG A 450 1.91 11.64 -3.14
N VAL A 451 2.69 10.66 -3.59
CA VAL A 451 2.30 9.24 -3.57
C VAL A 451 1.99 8.77 -2.15
N LEU A 452 2.87 9.05 -1.19
CA LEU A 452 2.65 8.66 0.21
C LEU A 452 1.42 9.34 0.81
N SER A 453 1.21 10.62 0.53
CA SER A 453 0.02 11.35 1.02
C SER A 453 -1.30 10.78 0.48
N HIS A 454 -1.31 10.27 -0.76
CA HIS A 454 -2.49 9.63 -1.33
C HIS A 454 -2.83 8.29 -0.68
N VAL A 455 -1.82 7.57 -0.18
CA VAL A 455 -1.98 6.29 0.52
C VAL A 455 -1.98 6.48 2.05
N MET A 456 -2.10 7.74 2.51
CA MET A 456 -2.14 8.12 3.94
C MET A 456 -0.95 7.56 4.74
N LYS A 457 0.26 7.62 4.17
CA LYS A 457 1.51 7.24 4.84
C LYS A 457 2.36 8.46 5.12
N SER A 458 3.01 8.46 6.28
CA SER A 458 3.94 9.52 6.67
C SER A 458 5.32 9.25 6.10
N MET A 459 5.98 10.28 5.56
CA MET A 459 7.33 10.15 5.02
C MET A 459 8.36 10.39 6.12
N VAL A 460 9.36 9.52 6.21
CA VAL A 460 10.51 9.67 7.10
C VAL A 460 11.78 9.69 6.27
N LEU A 461 12.56 10.75 6.40
CA LEU A 461 13.91 10.85 5.87
C LEU A 461 14.88 10.26 6.89
N VAL A 462 15.65 9.28 6.47
CA VAL A 462 16.62 8.60 7.33
C VAL A 462 18.01 8.94 6.83
N TYR A 463 18.67 9.85 7.55
CA TYR A 463 20.04 10.24 7.26
C TYR A 463 21.01 9.27 7.94
N VAL A 464 21.83 8.58 7.17
CA VAL A 464 22.85 7.66 7.67
C VAL A 464 24.21 8.31 7.54
N ASP A 465 24.86 8.58 8.67
CA ASP A 465 26.20 9.15 8.69
C ASP A 465 27.24 8.06 8.42
N VAL A 466 27.99 8.22 7.33
CA VAL A 466 28.90 7.20 6.81
C VAL A 466 30.32 7.44 7.33
N PRO A 467 30.94 6.47 8.02
CA PRO A 467 32.31 6.59 8.51
C PRO A 467 33.33 6.55 7.36
N PRO A 468 34.53 7.11 7.54
CA PRO A 468 35.55 7.08 6.50
C PRO A 468 36.15 5.65 6.38
N PRO A 469 36.62 5.25 5.18
CA PRO A 469 37.04 3.87 4.91
C PRO A 469 38.10 3.35 5.88
N HIS A 470 39.16 4.12 6.15
CA HIS A 470 40.24 3.71 7.05
C HIS A 470 39.77 3.31 8.47
N LYS A 471 38.76 4.00 9.01
CA LYS A 471 38.20 3.65 10.33
C LYS A 471 37.28 2.44 10.24
N PHE A 472 36.54 2.34 9.14
CA PHE A 472 35.63 1.22 8.89
C PHE A 472 36.39 -0.09 8.72
N ASP A 473 37.46 -0.09 7.93
CA ASP A 473 38.27 -1.30 7.66
C ASP A 473 38.93 -1.80 8.95
N GLN A 474 39.50 -0.90 9.75
CA GLN A 474 40.05 -1.23 11.07
C GLN A 474 39.00 -1.84 12.02
N ALA A 475 37.78 -1.29 12.02
CA ALA A 475 36.69 -1.82 12.85
C ALA A 475 36.16 -3.16 12.31
N LEU A 476 36.20 -3.38 11.00
CA LEU A 476 35.76 -4.65 10.40
C LEU A 476 36.70 -5.82 10.74
N GLU A 477 37.99 -5.53 10.94
CA GLU A 477 38.97 -6.48 11.46
C GLU A 477 38.63 -6.92 12.90
N SER A 478 38.25 -5.98 13.78
CA SER A 478 37.83 -6.32 15.15
C SER A 478 36.47 -7.04 15.17
N GLY A 479 35.52 -6.64 14.33
CA GLY A 479 34.27 -7.34 14.11
C GLY A 479 33.18 -6.48 13.45
N LEU A 480 32.18 -7.13 12.85
CA LEU A 480 31.08 -6.43 12.19
C LEU A 480 30.28 -5.52 13.15
N ALA A 481 30.15 -5.91 14.43
CA ALA A 481 29.47 -5.10 15.43
C ALA A 481 30.13 -3.73 15.65
N ASP A 482 31.47 -3.71 15.72
CA ASP A 482 32.23 -2.48 15.89
C ASP A 482 32.14 -1.60 14.65
N ALA A 483 32.18 -2.20 13.47
CA ALA A 483 32.01 -1.50 12.20
C ALA A 483 30.63 -0.83 12.09
N LEU A 484 29.55 -1.52 12.47
CA LEU A 484 28.19 -0.96 12.45
C LEU A 484 27.98 0.15 13.48
N ARG A 485 28.66 0.08 14.63
CA ARG A 485 28.60 1.11 15.69
C ARG A 485 29.11 2.48 15.22
N LEU A 486 29.96 2.51 14.20
CA LEU A 486 30.47 3.77 13.63
C LEU A 486 29.39 4.56 12.87
N TYR A 487 28.37 3.88 12.34
CA TYR A 487 27.28 4.52 11.62
C TYR A 487 26.31 5.21 12.58
N LYS A 488 25.84 6.39 12.21
CA LYS A 488 24.83 7.13 12.99
C LYS A 488 23.58 7.36 12.16
N VAL A 489 22.44 6.92 12.67
CA VAL A 489 21.13 7.09 12.01
C VAL A 489 20.42 8.31 12.61
N ARG A 490 19.93 9.20 11.76
CA ARG A 490 19.10 10.36 12.15
C ARG A 490 17.79 10.34 11.37
N GLU A 491 16.68 10.40 12.10
CA GLU A 491 15.35 10.35 11.53
C GLU A 491 14.74 11.75 11.48
N MET A 492 14.13 12.11 10.35
CA MET A 492 13.40 13.36 10.17
C MET A 492 12.05 13.08 9.52
N MET A 493 10.97 13.32 10.24
CA MET A 493 9.62 13.23 9.68
C MET A 493 9.35 14.44 8.79
N VAL A 494 8.83 14.20 7.59
CA VAL A 494 8.43 15.28 6.68
C VAL A 494 6.94 15.21 6.39
N LYS A 495 6.27 16.33 6.65
CA LYS A 495 4.87 16.54 6.27
C LYS A 495 4.81 17.25 4.93
N ARG A 496 3.79 16.92 4.13
CA ARG A 496 3.54 17.60 2.86
C ARG A 496 3.34 19.09 3.10
N TRP A 497 4.18 19.91 2.49
CA TRP A 497 3.99 21.35 2.49
C TRP A 497 2.76 21.71 1.64
N SER A 498 1.85 22.50 2.22
CA SER A 498 0.67 23.02 1.55
C SER A 498 0.63 24.53 1.73
N SER A 499 0.67 25.28 0.63
CA SER A 499 0.66 26.76 0.68
C SER A 499 -0.53 27.33 1.44
N ASN A 500 -1.66 26.61 1.53
CA ASN A 500 -2.86 27.08 2.22
C ASN A 500 -2.83 26.84 3.74
N ARG A 501 -1.99 25.90 4.22
CA ARG A 501 -1.90 25.54 5.64
C ARG A 501 -0.59 25.97 6.30
N ASN A 502 0.44 26.20 5.50
CA ASN A 502 1.81 26.45 5.96
C ASN A 502 2.32 27.85 5.57
N ARG A 503 1.44 28.73 5.10
CA ARG A 503 1.63 30.18 5.11
C ARG A 503 1.19 30.70 6.47
#